data_AF-S3HFZ7-F1
#
_entry.id   AF-S3HFZ7-F1
#
_cell.length_a   1.000
_cell.length_b   1.000
_cell.length_c   1.000
_cell.angle_alpha   90.00
_cell.angle_beta   90.00
_cell.angle_gamma   90.00
#
_symmetry.space_group_name_H-M   'P 1'
#
loop_
_entity.id
_entity.type
_entity.pdbx_description
1 polymer ?
#
loop_
_entity_poly.entity_id
_entity_poly.type
_entity_poly.pdbx_seq_one_letter_code
_entity_poly.pdbx_strand_id
1 'polypeptide(L)' 'MANKPLSDEEVYDLIHRALASLLNKTVRTKHAQDVLSMAIRDLTIIQTAFLSLSEGVKLRQSDPEQ' A
#
# COMPACT_ATOMS: atom_id res chain seq x y z
N MET A 1 10.44 -2.18 22.08
CA MET A 1 10.06 -1.40 20.88
C MET A 1 8.60 -1.71 20.56
N ALA A 2 7.84 -0.70 20.18
CA ALA A 2 6.39 -0.64 20.26
C ALA A 2 5.66 -1.76 19.49
N ASN A 3 4.89 -2.58 20.22
CA ASN A 3 3.97 -3.58 19.68
C ASN A 3 2.60 -2.95 19.33
N LYS A 4 2.60 -1.69 18.87
CA LYS A 4 1.38 -1.00 18.46
C LYS A 4 1.13 -1.34 16.99
N PRO A 5 -0.05 -1.87 16.63
CA PRO A 5 -0.45 -1.98 15.23
C PRO A 5 -0.38 -0.60 14.55
N LEU A 6 0.09 -0.56 13.31
CA LEU A 6 0.11 0.65 12.51
C LEU A 6 -1.32 1.14 12.28
N SER A 7 -1.52 2.46 12.28
CA SER A 7 -2.77 3.06 11.82
C SER A 7 -2.94 2.90 10.30
N ASP A 8 -4.15 3.06 9.81
CA ASP A 8 -4.45 3.03 8.38
C ASP A 8 -3.61 4.04 7.60
N GLU A 9 -3.40 5.24 8.14
CA GLU A 9 -2.54 6.28 7.55
C GLU A 9 -1.08 5.84 7.51
N GLU A 10 -0.57 5.25 8.60
CA GLU A 10 0.81 4.74 8.68
C GLU A 10 1.03 3.58 7.69
N VAL A 11 0.03 2.71 7.51
CA VAL A 11 0.06 1.62 6.53
C VAL A 11 0.05 2.18 5.10
N TYR A 12 -0.83 3.13 4.80
CA TYR A 12 -0.88 3.77 3.48
C TYR A 12 0.45 4.44 3.13
N ASP A 13 0.99 5.25 4.05
CA ASP A 13 2.26 5.95 3.86
C ASP A 13 3.42 4.99 3.63
N LEU A 14 3.46 3.89 4.39
CA LEU A 14 4.49 2.87 4.25
C LEU A 14 4.44 2.22 2.86
N ILE A 15 3.26 1.79 2.42
CA ILE A 15 3.07 1.15 1.11
C ILE A 15 3.42 2.15 0.00
N HIS A 16 2.94 3.39 0.10
CA HIS A 16 3.18 4.42 -0.90
C HIS A 16 4.68 4.74 -1.04
N ARG A 17 5.39 4.92 0.08
CA ARG A 17 6.84 5.18 0.09
C ARG A 17 7.63 4.00 -0.46
N ALA A 18 7.25 2.76 -0.12
CA ALA A 18 7.89 1.57 -0.66
C ALA A 18 7.72 1.52 -2.19
N LEU A 19 6.50 1.72 -2.70
CA LEU A 19 6.22 1.75 -4.14
C LEU A 19 7.06 2.83 -4.85
N ALA A 20 7.05 4.06 -4.33
CA ALA A 20 7.83 5.17 -4.88
C ALA A 20 9.34 4.87 -4.88
N SER A 21 9.86 4.21 -3.83
CA SER A 21 11.26 3.81 -3.78
C SER A 21 11.60 2.75 -4.83
N LEU A 22 10.69 1.82 -5.12
CA LEU A 22 10.93 0.75 -6.10
C LEU A 22 10.79 1.24 -7.54
N LEU A 23 9.81 2.10 -7.83
CA LEU A 23 9.62 2.69 -9.16
C LEU A 23 10.83 3.48 -9.65
N ASN A 24 11.59 4.06 -8.71
CA ASN A 24 12.81 4.81 -9.00
C ASN A 24 14.08 3.95 -9.01
N LYS A 25 13.99 2.63 -8.81
CA LYS A 25 15.16 1.74 -8.85
C LYS A 25 15.41 1.21 -10.26
N THR A 26 16.68 1.16 -10.62
CA THR A 26 17.17 0.43 -11.79
C THR A 26 18.04 -0.74 -11.33
N VAL A 27 17.99 -1.84 -12.06
CA VAL A 27 18.71 -3.08 -11.75
C VAL A 27 19.37 -3.62 -13.01
N ARG A 28 20.52 -4.29 -12.85
CA ARG A 28 21.40 -4.67 -13.98
C ARG A 28 21.10 -6.03 -14.59
N THR A 29 20.46 -6.93 -13.84
CA THR A 29 20.22 -8.30 -14.28
C THR A 29 18.74 -8.50 -14.60
N LYS A 30 18.45 -9.34 -15.60
CA LYS A 30 17.07 -9.69 -15.97
C LYS A 30 16.29 -10.25 -14.78
N HIS A 31 16.91 -11.17 -14.02
CA HIS A 31 16.28 -11.74 -12.83
C HIS A 31 15.90 -10.66 -11.80
N ALA A 32 16.79 -9.69 -11.53
CA ALA A 32 16.45 -8.60 -10.62
C ALA A 32 15.35 -7.69 -11.18
N GLN A 33 15.31 -7.49 -12.50
CA GLN A 33 14.25 -6.72 -13.16
C GLN A 33 12.89 -7.41 -13.04
N ASP A 34 12.86 -8.74 -13.19
CA ASP A 34 11.65 -9.53 -13.01
C ASP A 34 11.15 -9.44 -11.56
N VAL A 35 12.06 -9.61 -10.58
CA VAL A 35 11.72 -9.46 -9.14
C VAL A 35 11.23 -8.05 -8.82
N LEU A 36 11.90 -7.01 -9.33
CA LEU A 36 11.50 -5.62 -9.13
C LEU A 36 10.11 -5.35 -9.72
N SER A 37 9.83 -5.88 -10.91
CA SER A 37 8.54 -5.72 -11.59
C SER A 37 7.41 -6.42 -10.83
N MET A 38 7.68 -7.63 -10.31
CA MET A 38 6.71 -8.35 -9.48
C MET A 38 6.42 -7.59 -8.17
N ALA A 39 7.47 -7.11 -7.49
CA ALA A 39 7.31 -6.35 -6.25
C ALA A 39 6.50 -5.06 -6.45
N ILE A 40 6.75 -4.31 -7.52
CA ILE A 40 5.98 -3.11 -7.87
C ILE A 40 4.51 -3.45 -8.16
N ARG A 41 4.26 -4.51 -8.94
CA ARG A 41 2.91 -4.97 -9.26
C ARG A 41 2.13 -5.33 -8.00
N ASP A 42 2.73 -6.15 -7.13
CA ASP A 42 2.06 -6.64 -5.94
C ASP A 42 1.78 -5.51 -4.94
N LEU A 43 2.72 -4.58 -4.76
CA LEU A 43 2.49 -3.39 -3.93
C LEU A 43 1.41 -2.47 -4.49
N THR A 44 1.31 -2.32 -5.82
CA THR A 44 0.21 -1.57 -6.45
C THR A 44 -1.15 -2.19 -6.14
N ILE A 45 -1.25 -3.51 -6.24
CA ILE A 45 -2.48 -4.26 -5.93
C ILE A 45 -2.85 -4.07 -4.46
N ILE A 46 -1.88 -4.21 -3.56
CA ILE A 46 -2.09 -4.05 -2.12
C ILE A 46 -2.54 -2.61 -1.80
N GLN A 47 -1.90 -1.59 -2.37
CA GLN A 47 -2.27 -0.20 -2.14
C GLN A 47 -3.70 0.09 -2.61
N THR A 48 -4.09 -0.45 -3.77
CA THR A 48 -5.44 -0.30 -4.32
C THR A 48 -6.46 -0.98 -3.42
N ALA A 49 -6.22 -2.23 -3.02
CA ALA A 49 -7.11 -2.97 -2.13
C ALA A 49 -7.26 -2.27 -0.77
N PHE A 50 -6.15 -1.76 -0.23
CA PHE A 50 -6.13 -1.00 1.02
C PHE A 50 -7.01 0.27 0.93
N LEU A 51 -6.88 1.04 -0.15
CA LEU A 51 -7.72 2.22 -0.38
C LEU A 51 -9.20 1.84 -0.51
N SER A 52 -9.53 0.80 -1.28
CA SER A 52 -10.93 0.35 -1.42
C SER A 52 -11.56 -0.08 -0.10
N LEU A 53 -10.80 -0.76 0.76
CA LEU A 53 -11.26 -1.13 2.10
C LEU A 53 -11.41 0.09 3.01
N SER A 54 -10.48 1.05 2.94
CA SER A 54 -10.50 2.28 3.74
C SER A 54 -11.64 3.23 3.34
N GLU A 55 -11.92 3.35 2.04
CA GLU A 55 -13.06 4.14 1.52
C GLU A 55 -14.40 3.51 1.90
N GLY A 56 -14.50 2.18 1.84
CA GLY A 56 -15.68 1.44 2.31
C GLY A 56 -15.96 1.61 3.80
N VAL A 57 -14.92 1.83 4.63
CA VAL A 57 -15.06 2.13 6.07
C VAL A 57 -15.60 3.55 6.30
N LYS A 58 -15.21 4.55 5.48
CA LYS A 58 -15.69 5.94 5.62
C LYS A 58 -17.17 6.12 5.28
N LEU A 59 -17.75 5.24 4.47
CA LEU A 59 -19.18 5.30 4.11
C LEU A 59 -20.14 4.82 5.21
N ARG A 60 -19.63 4.16 6.27
CA ARG A 60 -20.48 3.61 7.35
C ARG A 60 -20.65 4.52 8.58
N GLN A 61 -20.06 5.72 8.58
CA GLN A 61 -20.15 6.65 9.72
C GLN A 61 -21.22 7.75 9.55
N SER A 62 -22.00 7.71 8.46
CA SER A 62 -23.02 8.72 8.13
C SER A 62 -24.44 8.15 8.06
N ASP A 63 -24.81 7.26 8.97
CA ASP A 63 -26.22 7.04 9.31
C ASP A 63 -26.42 7.38 10.79
N PRO A 64 -26.75 8.64 11.14
CA PRO A 64 -27.45 8.88 12.39
C PRO A 64 -28.86 8.31 12.20
N GLU A 65 -29.13 7.19 12.86
CA GLU A 65 -30.49 6.71 13.08
C GLU A 65 -31.37 7.88 13.57
N GLN A 66 -32.33 8.30 12.75
CA GLN A 66 -33.45 9.15 13.13
C GLN A 66 -34.75 8.37 12.98
#